data_AF-A0A837RJF8-F1
#
_entry.id   AF-A0A837RJF8-F1
#
_cell.length_a   1.000
_cell.length_b   1.000
_cell.length_c   1.000
_cell.angle_alpha   90.00
_cell.angle_beta   90.00
_cell.angle_gamma   90.00
#
_symmetry.space_group_name_H-M   'P 1'
#
loop_
_entity.id
_entity.type
_entity.pdbx_description
1 polymer ?
#
loop_
_entity_poly.entity_id
_entity_poly.type
_entity_poly.pdbx_seq_one_letter_code
_entity_poly.pdbx_strand_id
1 'polypeptide(L)'
;MLLLLVTVLPFATTVKAAPDKSYAIQAILPDNQVNKGESYFDLKVTPNKEQSLKVLIANTGSKPITVTAEVNNAYTADSGVIGYDKYNTKLYKAKLPSLTSLVDGKRKQTVKLATGQNKTVEFKVKSPSSEYSGIILGGVTTTASVSPTKSKNINIKNQVR
;
A
#
# COMPACT_ATOMS: atom_id res chain seq x y z
N MET A 1 -43.01 49.78 8.85
CA MET A 1 -41.58 49.45 8.67
C MET A 1 -41.41 48.01 9.12
N LEU A 2 -40.94 47.16 8.21
CA LEU A 2 -41.05 45.70 8.21
C LEU A 2 -40.16 45.05 9.30
N LEU A 3 -40.72 44.11 10.09
CA LEU A 3 -39.98 43.31 11.07
C LEU A 3 -39.27 42.17 10.33
N LEU A 4 -37.94 42.24 10.17
CA LEU A 4 -37.15 41.20 9.51
C LEU A 4 -36.72 40.14 10.54
N LEU A 5 -37.38 38.98 10.51
CA LEU A 5 -37.06 37.82 11.34
C LEU A 5 -35.87 37.08 10.71
N VAL A 6 -34.68 37.22 11.29
CA VAL A 6 -33.46 36.50 10.85
C VAL A 6 -33.52 35.06 11.36
N THR A 7 -33.95 34.13 10.50
CA THR A 7 -33.88 32.69 10.77
C THR A 7 -32.45 32.19 10.57
N VAL A 8 -31.77 31.88 11.67
CA VAL A 8 -30.46 31.22 11.67
C VAL A 8 -30.68 29.73 11.41
N LEU A 9 -30.37 29.27 10.19
CA LEU A 9 -30.37 27.84 9.85
C LEU A 9 -29.22 27.15 10.58
N PRO A 10 -29.46 26.09 11.37
CA PRO A 10 -28.38 25.32 11.97
C PRO A 10 -27.72 24.49 10.87
N PHE A 11 -26.51 24.89 10.46
CA PHE A 11 -25.62 24.04 9.68
C PHE A 11 -25.23 22.83 10.54
N ALA A 12 -25.96 21.73 10.36
CA ALA A 12 -25.60 20.44 10.95
C ALA A 12 -24.32 19.95 10.27
N THR A 13 -23.16 20.26 10.84
CA THR A 13 -21.89 19.66 10.43
C THR A 13 -21.94 18.19 10.84
N THR A 14 -22.16 17.30 9.89
CA THR A 14 -22.03 15.86 10.13
C THR A 14 -20.56 15.53 10.38
N VAL A 15 -20.15 15.50 11.64
CA VAL A 15 -18.81 15.02 12.04
C VAL A 15 -18.80 13.51 11.84
N LYS A 16 -18.17 13.05 10.75
CA LYS A 16 -17.97 11.62 10.52
C LYS A 16 -16.88 11.15 11.48
N ALA A 17 -17.27 10.45 12.55
CA ALA A 17 -16.33 9.90 13.51
C ALA A 17 -15.30 9.02 12.78
N ALA A 18 -14.01 9.26 13.05
CA ALA A 18 -12.95 8.42 12.52
C ALA A 18 -13.15 6.98 13.02
N PRO A 19 -12.98 5.97 12.15
CA PRO A 19 -13.05 4.57 12.56
C PRO A 19 -12.03 4.26 13.67
N ASP A 20 -12.40 3.37 14.59
CA ASP A 20 -11.60 2.99 15.76
C ASP A 20 -10.15 2.60 15.39
N LYS A 21 -9.97 1.62 14.50
CA LYS A 21 -8.67 1.22 13.93
C LYS A 21 -8.68 1.38 12.42
N SER A 22 -7.85 2.27 11.89
CA SER A 22 -7.68 2.50 10.46
C SER A 22 -6.27 2.99 10.17
N TYR A 23 -5.79 2.76 8.95
CA TYR A 23 -4.48 3.22 8.53
C TYR A 23 -4.46 3.52 7.04
N ALA A 24 -3.51 4.36 6.63
CA ALA A 24 -3.21 4.69 5.26
C ALA A 24 -1.76 4.31 4.94
N ILE A 25 -1.51 4.03 3.67
CA ILE A 25 -0.17 3.73 3.15
C ILE A 25 0.15 4.63 1.97
N GLN A 26 1.41 5.01 1.85
CA GLN A 26 1.93 5.77 0.71
C GLN A 26 3.33 5.30 0.37
N ALA A 27 3.59 5.08 -0.93
CA ALA A 27 4.93 4.85 -1.41
C ALA A 27 5.74 6.16 -1.41
N ILE A 28 6.94 6.13 -0.85
CA ILE A 28 7.90 7.22 -0.97
C ILE A 28 8.73 6.91 -2.22
N LEU A 29 8.37 7.58 -3.32
CA LEU A 29 8.89 7.27 -4.64
C LEU A 29 10.32 7.82 -4.80
N PRO A 30 11.27 6.99 -5.27
CA PRO A 30 12.65 7.42 -5.53
C PRO A 30 12.76 8.21 -6.86
N ASP A 31 13.91 8.82 -7.12
CA ASP A 31 14.11 9.66 -8.31
C ASP A 31 14.17 8.88 -9.64
N ASN A 32 14.51 7.59 -9.58
CA ASN A 32 14.63 6.72 -10.75
C ASN A 32 13.29 6.15 -11.24
N GLN A 33 12.20 6.88 -11.02
CA GLN A 33 10.88 6.57 -11.60
C GLN A 33 10.90 6.75 -13.10
N VAL A 34 10.35 5.77 -13.83
CA VAL A 34 10.07 5.88 -15.27
C VAL A 34 8.97 6.92 -15.48
N ASN A 35 7.90 6.85 -14.68
CA ASN A 35 6.81 7.81 -14.69
C ASN A 35 6.62 8.46 -13.31
N LYS A 36 6.85 9.77 -13.21
CA LYS A 36 6.70 10.54 -11.96
C LYS A 36 5.24 10.81 -11.55
N GLY A 37 4.28 10.50 -12.43
CA GLY A 37 2.84 10.65 -12.14
C GLY A 37 2.22 9.46 -11.41
N GLU A 38 2.95 8.35 -11.28
CA GLU A 38 2.43 7.13 -10.65
C GLU A 38 2.47 7.23 -9.12
N SER A 39 1.53 6.57 -8.45
CA SER A 39 1.53 6.44 -6.99
C SER A 39 2.21 5.15 -6.49
N TYR A 40 2.80 4.38 -7.40
CA TYR A 40 3.49 3.12 -7.14
C TYR A 40 4.92 3.14 -7.68
N PHE A 41 5.70 2.11 -7.37
CA PHE A 41 7.08 1.98 -7.82
C PHE A 41 7.14 1.51 -9.28
N ASP A 42 7.48 2.40 -10.21
CA ASP A 42 7.79 2.09 -11.61
C ASP A 42 9.25 2.47 -11.88
N LEU A 43 10.17 1.59 -11.50
CA LEU A 43 11.59 1.93 -11.35
C LEU A 43 12.42 1.53 -12.56
N LYS A 44 13.17 2.47 -13.11
CA LYS A 44 14.27 2.18 -14.03
C LYS A 44 15.52 1.84 -13.21
N VAL A 45 15.83 0.55 -13.14
CA VAL A 45 16.98 0.05 -12.38
C VAL A 45 18.22 -0.12 -13.27
N THR A 46 19.39 0.03 -12.66
CA THR A 46 20.69 -0.29 -13.29
C THR A 46 21.31 -1.51 -12.60
N PRO A 47 22.11 -2.31 -13.31
CA PRO A 47 22.65 -3.54 -12.75
C PRO A 47 23.43 -3.34 -11.44
N ASN A 48 23.32 -4.28 -10.51
CA ASN A 48 24.00 -4.29 -9.20
C ASN A 48 23.73 -3.08 -8.29
N LYS A 49 22.73 -2.24 -8.56
CA LYS A 49 22.38 -1.14 -7.67
C LYS A 49 21.42 -1.56 -6.57
N GLU A 50 21.71 -1.10 -5.36
CA GLU A 50 20.78 -1.14 -4.24
C GLU A 50 19.73 -0.04 -4.39
N GLN A 51 18.49 -0.39 -4.07
CA GLN A 51 17.33 0.47 -4.07
C GLN A 51 16.57 0.25 -2.77
N SER A 52 16.18 1.33 -2.11
CA SER A 52 15.29 1.27 -0.96
C SER A 52 13.84 1.47 -1.40
N LEU A 53 12.99 0.46 -1.20
CA LEU A 53 11.54 0.58 -1.30
C LEU A 53 11.00 1.08 0.05
N LYS A 54 10.55 2.33 0.07
CA LYS A 54 10.11 3.01 1.30
C LYS A 54 8.60 3.23 1.27
N VAL A 55 7.91 2.78 2.32
CA VAL A 55 6.46 2.94 2.47
C VAL A 55 6.18 3.67 3.77
N LEU A 56 5.50 4.81 3.69
CA LEU A 56 4.96 5.52 4.84
C LEU A 56 3.64 4.87 5.25
N ILE A 57 3.54 4.48 6.52
CA ILE A 57 2.34 3.91 7.13
C ILE A 57 1.85 4.89 8.20
N ALA A 58 0.63 5.39 8.06
CA ALA A 58 0.03 6.36 8.97
C ALA A 58 -1.22 5.77 9.65
N ASN A 59 -1.29 5.88 10.98
CA ASN A 59 -2.49 5.53 11.72
C ASN A 59 -3.51 6.68 11.64
N THR A 60 -4.60 6.44 10.93
CA THR A 60 -5.70 7.39 10.71
C THR A 60 -6.90 7.12 11.61
N GLY A 61 -6.86 6.04 12.41
CA GLY A 61 -7.88 5.71 13.39
C GLY A 61 -7.69 6.41 14.73
N SER A 62 -8.64 6.21 15.64
CA SER A 62 -8.61 6.80 16.99
C SER A 62 -7.91 5.92 18.04
N LYS A 63 -7.59 4.66 17.70
CA LYS A 63 -6.88 3.70 18.57
C LYS A 63 -5.52 3.29 17.98
N PRO A 64 -4.56 2.84 18.83
CA PRO A 64 -3.30 2.27 18.36
C PRO A 64 -3.51 1.07 17.43
N ILE A 65 -2.63 0.94 16.44
CA ILE A 65 -2.67 -0.14 15.44
C ILE A 65 -1.29 -0.77 15.25
N THR A 66 -1.27 -2.07 14.99
CA THR A 66 -0.08 -2.82 14.59
C THR A 66 -0.24 -3.21 13.13
N VAL A 67 0.68 -2.79 12.28
CA VAL A 67 0.68 -3.06 10.84
C VAL A 67 1.87 -3.93 10.49
N THR A 68 1.64 -4.97 9.72
CA THR A 68 2.69 -5.83 9.16
C THR A 68 2.84 -5.51 7.69
N ALA A 69 4.06 -5.22 7.24
CA ALA A 69 4.41 -4.97 5.85
C ALA A 69 5.29 -6.11 5.32
N GLU A 70 4.99 -6.58 4.12
CA GLU A 70 5.66 -7.72 3.48
C GLU A 70 6.00 -7.43 2.02
N VAL A 71 7.21 -7.78 1.58
CA VAL A 71 7.56 -7.79 0.16
C VAL A 71 7.19 -9.14 -0.44
N ASN A 72 6.30 -9.09 -1.44
CA ASN A 72 5.72 -10.25 -2.08
C ASN A 72 5.91 -10.20 -3.60
N ASN A 73 6.01 -11.38 -4.22
CA ASN A 73 6.01 -11.48 -5.68
C ASN A 73 4.60 -11.35 -6.23
N ALA A 74 4.48 -10.84 -7.45
CA ALA A 74 3.25 -10.97 -8.21
C ALA A 74 3.02 -12.45 -8.58
N TYR A 75 1.77 -12.89 -8.56
CA TYR A 75 1.37 -14.20 -9.06
C TYR A 75 0.02 -14.13 -9.77
N THR A 76 -0.24 -15.05 -10.68
CA THR A 76 -1.57 -15.19 -11.30
C THR A 76 -2.48 -15.96 -10.35
N ALA A 77 -3.55 -15.32 -9.87
CA ALA A 77 -4.57 -15.98 -9.07
C ALA A 77 -5.47 -16.87 -9.94
N ASP A 78 -6.23 -17.79 -9.32
CA ASP A 78 -7.12 -18.70 -10.03
C ASP A 78 -8.22 -17.97 -10.81
N SER A 79 -8.56 -16.75 -10.40
CA SER A 79 -9.46 -15.85 -11.13
C SER A 79 -8.82 -15.15 -12.34
N GLY A 80 -7.55 -15.40 -12.63
CA GLY A 80 -6.79 -14.78 -13.71
C GLY A 80 -6.25 -13.38 -13.40
N VAL A 81 -6.55 -12.81 -12.23
CA VAL A 81 -6.04 -11.49 -11.81
C VAL A 81 -4.67 -11.61 -11.14
N ILE A 82 -3.89 -10.53 -11.17
CA ILE A 82 -2.60 -10.48 -10.49
C ILE A 82 -2.82 -10.31 -8.99
N GLY A 83 -2.25 -11.23 -8.20
CA GLY A 83 -2.22 -11.18 -6.74
C GLY A 83 -0.85 -10.79 -6.19
N TYR A 84 -0.85 -10.18 -5.00
CA TYR A 84 0.35 -9.71 -4.29
C TYR A 84 0.32 -10.08 -2.80
N ASP A 85 -0.73 -10.71 -2.33
CA ASP A 85 -1.08 -10.90 -0.92
C ASP A 85 -0.50 -12.20 -0.30
N LYS A 86 0.22 -13.00 -1.09
CA LYS A 86 0.82 -14.26 -0.63
C LYS A 86 2.31 -14.10 -0.34
N TYR A 87 2.67 -14.27 0.94
CA TYR A 87 4.06 -14.26 1.39
C TYR A 87 4.91 -15.36 0.74
N ASN A 88 4.32 -16.55 0.55
CA ASN A 88 4.90 -17.68 -0.15
C ASN A 88 3.97 -18.05 -1.31
N THR A 89 4.48 -17.93 -2.53
CA THR A 89 3.76 -18.34 -3.74
C THR A 89 4.69 -19.16 -4.62
N LYS A 90 4.16 -20.23 -5.23
CA LYS A 90 4.91 -21.03 -6.18
C LYS A 90 4.92 -20.29 -7.50
N LEU A 91 6.05 -19.68 -7.83
CA LEU A 91 6.22 -18.99 -9.10
C LEU A 91 6.47 -19.98 -10.23
N TYR A 92 5.95 -19.64 -11.42
CA TYR A 92 6.41 -20.25 -12.65
C TYR A 92 7.91 -19.96 -12.83
N LYS A 93 8.64 -20.89 -13.46
CA LYS A 93 10.07 -20.75 -13.68
C LYS A 93 10.34 -19.71 -14.77
N ALA A 94 10.47 -18.45 -14.37
CA ALA A 94 10.81 -17.34 -15.24
C ALA A 94 12.33 -17.25 -15.46
N LYS A 95 12.75 -16.56 -16.54
CA LYS A 95 14.15 -16.22 -16.81
C LYS A 95 14.66 -15.12 -15.86
N LEU A 96 13.77 -14.22 -15.44
CA LEU A 96 14.08 -13.14 -14.51
C LEU A 96 14.00 -13.63 -13.06
N PRO A 97 14.82 -13.09 -12.14
CA PRO A 97 14.69 -13.36 -10.72
C PRO A 97 13.36 -12.83 -10.18
N SER A 98 12.91 -13.39 -9.06
CA SER A 98 11.73 -12.89 -8.35
C SER A 98 12.08 -11.66 -7.51
N LEU A 99 11.15 -10.74 -7.29
CA LEU A 99 11.39 -9.58 -6.42
C LEU A 99 11.88 -10.01 -5.04
N THR A 100 11.27 -11.05 -4.46
CA THR A 100 11.67 -11.53 -3.13
C THR A 100 13.09 -12.07 -3.08
N SER A 101 13.61 -12.62 -4.17
CA SER A 101 15.02 -13.07 -4.23
C SER A 101 16.03 -11.93 -4.32
N LEU A 102 15.56 -10.71 -4.62
CA LEU A 102 16.36 -9.50 -4.71
C LEU A 102 16.34 -8.68 -3.42
N VAL A 103 15.51 -9.04 -2.42
CA VAL A 103 15.44 -8.32 -1.16
C VAL A 103 16.62 -8.69 -0.27
N ASP A 104 17.38 -7.69 0.16
CA ASP A 104 18.44 -7.86 1.15
C ASP A 104 17.86 -7.82 2.56
N GLY A 105 17.86 -8.98 3.23
CA GLY A 105 17.43 -9.13 4.61
C GLY A 105 15.96 -9.52 4.78
N LYS A 106 15.30 -8.95 5.80
CA LYS A 106 13.94 -9.36 6.17
C LYS A 106 12.91 -8.79 5.21
N ARG A 107 12.13 -9.68 4.58
CA ARG A 107 10.98 -9.33 3.73
C ARG A 107 9.71 -9.01 4.50
N LYS A 108 9.71 -9.17 5.82
CA LYS A 108 8.56 -8.95 6.71
C LYS A 108 8.96 -8.07 7.88
N GLN A 109 8.21 -6.99 8.08
CA GLN A 109 8.44 -6.04 9.18
C GLN A 109 7.11 -5.68 9.83
N THR A 110 7.09 -5.52 11.16
CA THR A 110 5.90 -5.15 11.92
C THR A 110 6.14 -3.84 12.65
N VAL A 111 5.22 -2.89 12.51
CA VAL A 111 5.28 -1.59 13.16
C VAL A 111 4.05 -1.36 14.03
N LYS A 112 4.27 -0.85 15.25
CA LYS A 112 3.21 -0.36 16.13
C LYS A 112 3.11 1.15 16.00
N LEU A 113 1.91 1.67 15.82
CA LEU A 113 1.61 3.08 15.63
C LEU A 113 0.59 3.54 16.68
N ALA A 114 0.95 4.59 17.42
CA ALA A 114 -0.03 5.33 18.23
C ALA A 114 -1.03 6.08 17.32
N THR A 115 -2.12 6.58 17.90
CA THR A 115 -3.09 7.41 17.19
C THR A 115 -2.41 8.63 16.55
N GLY A 116 -2.66 8.86 15.26
CA GLY A 116 -2.05 9.95 14.49
C GLY A 116 -0.56 9.77 14.15
N GLN A 117 0.09 8.70 14.61
CA GLN A 117 1.50 8.44 14.31
C GLN A 117 1.68 7.92 12.87
N ASN A 118 2.79 8.29 12.25
CA ASN A 118 3.29 7.66 11.05
C ASN A 118 4.68 7.04 11.27
N LYS A 119 5.00 5.99 10.50
CA LYS A 119 6.33 5.36 10.43
C LYS A 119 6.63 4.97 9.00
N THR A 120 7.88 5.13 8.60
CA THR A 120 8.39 4.62 7.33
C THR A 120 8.95 3.22 7.54
N VAL A 121 8.51 2.29 6.70
CA VAL A 121 9.08 0.94 6.57
C VAL A 121 9.94 0.92 5.31
N GLU A 122 11.12 0.32 5.40
CA GLU A 122 12.10 0.28 4.31
C GLU A 122 12.53 -1.16 4.02
N PHE A 123 12.51 -1.52 2.74
CA PHE A 123 13.06 -2.78 2.22
C PHE A 123 14.17 -2.48 1.23
N LYS A 124 15.36 -3.03 1.47
CA LYS A 124 16.49 -2.93 0.55
C LYS A 124 16.34 -3.99 -0.54
N VAL A 125 16.45 -3.58 -1.79
CA VAL A 125 16.36 -4.45 -2.96
C VAL A 125 17.59 -4.23 -3.82
N LYS A 126 18.29 -5.30 -4.15
CA LYS A 126 19.44 -5.28 -5.05
C LYS A 126 19.01 -5.66 -6.46
N SER A 127 19.27 -4.77 -7.40
CA SER A 127 18.96 -5.01 -8.81
C SER A 127 19.78 -6.19 -9.35
N PRO A 128 19.27 -6.94 -10.35
CA PRO A 128 20.01 -8.03 -10.98
C PRO A 128 21.42 -7.62 -11.44
N SER A 129 22.34 -8.58 -11.49
CA SER A 129 23.74 -8.32 -11.81
C SER A 129 23.99 -7.97 -13.28
N SER A 130 23.06 -8.33 -14.16
CA SER A 130 23.09 -8.05 -15.59
C SER A 130 21.85 -7.24 -15.99
N GLU A 131 21.95 -6.53 -17.12
CA GLU A 131 20.77 -5.97 -17.78
C GLU A 131 19.80 -7.09 -18.17
N TYR A 132 18.52 -6.74 -18.24
CA TYR A 132 17.46 -7.66 -18.60
C TYR A 132 16.37 -6.95 -19.38
N SER A 133 15.68 -7.70 -20.23
CA SER A 133 14.47 -7.25 -20.90
C SER A 133 13.24 -7.77 -20.14
N GLY A 134 12.26 -6.90 -19.91
CA GLY A 134 11.02 -7.21 -19.20
C GLY A 134 10.89 -6.51 -17.85
N ILE A 135 9.92 -6.94 -17.06
CA ILE A 135 9.54 -6.33 -15.78
C ILE A 135 9.56 -7.39 -14.70
N ILE A 136 10.17 -7.06 -13.55
CA ILE A 136 10.08 -7.87 -12.33
C ILE A 136 8.92 -7.32 -11.51
N LEU A 137 7.82 -8.05 -11.42
CA LEU A 137 6.61 -7.61 -10.74
C LEU A 137 6.53 -8.12 -9.30
N GLY A 138 6.09 -7.24 -8.41
CA GLY A 138 5.80 -7.54 -7.02
C GLY A 138 5.25 -6.32 -6.29
N GLY A 139 5.18 -6.39 -4.97
CA GLY A 139 4.63 -5.30 -4.17
C GLY A 139 4.96 -5.40 -2.69
N VAL A 140 4.72 -4.30 -1.99
CA VAL A 140 4.70 -4.26 -0.53
C VAL A 140 3.25 -4.37 -0.09
N THR A 141 2.88 -5.49 0.52
CA THR A 141 1.54 -5.71 1.07
C THR A 141 1.53 -5.40 2.54
N THR A 142 0.55 -4.62 2.98
CA THR A 142 0.33 -4.32 4.40
C THR A 142 -0.93 -5.01 4.92
N THR A 143 -0.84 -5.57 6.13
CA THR A 143 -1.97 -6.20 6.81
C THR A 143 -2.07 -5.69 8.24
N ALA A 144 -3.30 -5.47 8.70
CA ALA A 144 -3.61 -5.07 10.07
C ALA A 144 -5.07 -5.41 10.40
N SER A 145 -5.37 -5.63 11.69
CA SER A 145 -6.75 -5.71 12.17
C SER A 145 -7.36 -4.31 12.23
N VAL A 146 -8.14 -3.95 11.20
CA VAL A 146 -8.87 -2.69 11.12
C VAL A 146 -10.31 -2.85 11.58
N SER A 147 -10.93 -1.76 12.00
CA SER A 147 -12.34 -1.75 12.35
C SER A 147 -13.19 -1.89 11.09
N PRO A 148 -14.27 -2.68 11.13
CA PRO A 148 -15.18 -2.79 10.00
C PRO A 148 -15.73 -1.40 9.64
N THR A 149 -15.71 -1.08 8.35
CA THR A 149 -16.34 0.13 7.85
C THR A 149 -17.84 0.04 8.16
N LYS A 150 -18.38 0.94 8.99
CA LYS A 150 -19.83 1.10 9.18
C LYS A 150 -20.45 1.68 7.90
N SER A 151 -20.64 0.84 6.88
CA SER A 151 -21.40 1.20 5.69
C SER A 151 -22.63 0.32 5.57
N LYS A 152 -23.80 0.95 5.66
CA LYS A 152 -25.07 0.39 5.17
C LYS A 152 -24.88 -0.03 3.70
N ASN A 153 -25.22 -1.26 3.37
CA ASN A 153 -25.41 -1.79 2.02
C ASN A 153 -24.35 -1.39 0.98
N ILE A 154 -23.17 -2.02 1.02
CA ILE A 154 -22.26 -1.99 -0.14
C ILE A 154 -22.44 -3.27 -0.95
N ASN A 155 -23.16 -3.16 -2.08
CA ASN A 155 -23.12 -4.15 -3.16
C ASN A 155 -21.80 -3.97 -3.92
N ILE A 156 -20.77 -4.73 -3.56
CA ILE A 156 -19.54 -4.79 -4.36
C ILE A 156 -19.84 -5.63 -5.61
N LYS A 157 -20.14 -4.97 -6.73
CA LYS A 157 -20.14 -5.59 -8.06
C LYS A 157 -18.74 -5.44 -8.65
N ASN A 158 -17.91 -6.46 -8.49
CA ASN A 158 -16.69 -6.57 -9.27
C ASN A 158 -17.08 -7.12 -10.64
N GLN A 159 -17.16 -6.25 -11.66
CA GLN A 159 -17.29 -6.69 -13.05
C GLN A 159 -15.90 -6.74 -13.66
N VAL A 160 -15.43 -7.96 -13.93
CA VAL A 160 -14.32 -8.18 -14.85
C VAL A 160 -14.96 -8.33 -16.23
N ARG A 161 -14.51 -7.51 -17.18
CA ARG A 161 -14.99 -7.55 -18.56
C ARG A 161 -14.21 -8.60 -19.34
#